data_AF-A0A1C6G4T8-F1
#
_entry.id   AF-A0A1C6G4T8-F1
#
_cell.length_a   1.000
_cell.length_b   1.000
_cell.length_c   1.000
_cell.angle_alpha   90.00
_cell.angle_beta   90.00
_cell.angle_gamma   90.00
#
_symmetry.space_group_name_H-M   'P 1'
#
loop_
_entity.id
_entity.type
_entity.pdbx_description
1 polymer ?
#
loop_
_entity_poly.entity_id
_entity_poly.type
_entity_poly.pdbx_seq_one_letter_code
_entity_poly.pdbx_strand_id
1 'polypeptide(L)'
;MNVVYSSSDSYAPIAGVSIMSLLHNNTDADEINIYMIDNNISDENKKRFENMVDKFGRNIVFIPRPDLNKMAGVDIEVGRWNISTFFRLFLCTILPDNLDRCIYLDCDTVVRHSLREFWETDLEDKIVAAVDDCRSDRYKTELNLPCDSTYTNNGVLLIDLKSWREMNVEKDFLNFIIAHNGDITYVDQGVLNGVLAKKNLVKVIHTKYDAMTVFFDFNFKDLMKVRRPEHHLSEEEYIEAVTDPYIIHYTSCFLSGTRPWNENNNHPFVGDYLKYKSMSPWKDFPQYPDVRKKSKKMMTSVCNAMPKRMMIAGISLVHSKLYPMVRSLKGKRRG
;
A
#
# COMPACT_ATOMS: atom_id res chain seq x y z
N MET A 1 -20.66 2.30 -1.16
CA MET A 1 -19.23 1.94 -1.26
C MET A 1 -18.74 1.39 0.08
N ASN A 2 -18.06 0.23 0.08
CA ASN A 2 -17.43 -0.32 1.29
C ASN A 2 -15.92 -0.05 1.24
N VAL A 3 -15.36 0.55 2.28
CA VAL A 3 -13.93 0.88 2.36
C VAL A 3 -13.30 0.25 3.58
N VAL A 4 -12.16 -0.41 3.41
CA VAL A 4 -11.47 -1.16 4.46
C VAL A 4 -10.14 -0.50 4.78
N TYR A 5 -9.87 -0.35 6.07
CA TYR A 5 -8.61 0.12 6.62
C TYR A 5 -8.09 -0.86 7.67
N SER A 6 -6.77 -0.89 7.87
CA SER A 6 -6.13 -1.59 8.99
C SER A 6 -5.24 -0.60 9.74
N SER A 7 -5.51 -0.38 11.02
CA SER A 7 -4.81 0.63 11.81
C SER A 7 -4.58 0.21 13.26
N SER A 8 -3.58 0.84 13.88
CA SER A 8 -3.30 0.73 15.31
C SER A 8 -3.50 2.08 15.99
N ASP A 9 -3.50 2.11 17.33
CA ASP A 9 -3.65 3.36 18.06
C ASP A 9 -2.64 4.44 17.66
N SER A 10 -1.36 4.06 17.51
CA SER A 10 -0.29 4.97 17.09
C SER A 10 -0.44 5.46 15.64
N TYR A 11 -1.15 4.71 14.79
CA TYR A 11 -1.37 5.05 13.39
C TYR A 11 -2.74 5.71 13.16
N ALA A 12 -3.58 5.81 14.20
CA ALA A 12 -4.89 6.45 14.13
C ALA A 12 -4.86 7.89 13.61
N PRO A 13 -3.89 8.76 13.97
CA PRO A 13 -3.82 10.10 13.40
C PRO A 13 -3.60 10.11 11.89
N ILE A 14 -2.87 9.13 11.36
CA ILE A 14 -2.56 9.03 9.93
C ILE A 14 -3.77 8.45 9.18
N ALA A 15 -4.36 7.37 9.70
CA ALA A 15 -5.61 6.81 9.19
C ALA A 15 -6.77 7.82 9.20
N GLY A 16 -6.85 8.65 10.25
CA GLY A 16 -7.84 9.71 10.37
C GLY A 16 -7.74 10.76 9.26
N VAL A 17 -6.52 11.09 8.82
CA VAL A 17 -6.31 11.99 7.68
C VAL A 17 -6.79 11.35 6.38
N SER A 18 -6.44 10.07 6.15
CA SER A 18 -6.91 9.33 4.98
C SER A 18 -8.45 9.28 4.93
N ILE A 19 -9.09 8.86 6.02
CA ILE A 19 -10.55 8.77 6.12
C ILE A 19 -11.20 10.15 5.96
N MET A 20 -10.64 11.20 6.57
CA MET A 20 -11.15 12.57 6.38
C MET A 20 -11.13 12.97 4.91
N SER A 21 -10.04 12.68 4.20
CA SER A 21 -9.93 12.97 2.76
C SER A 21 -10.90 12.15 1.90
N LEU A 22 -11.12 10.88 2.25
CA LEU A 22 -12.12 10.02 1.61
C LEU A 22 -13.53 10.62 1.77
N LEU A 23 -13.94 10.89 3.02
CA LEU A 23 -15.27 11.40 3.34
C LEU A 23 -15.53 12.77 2.70
N HIS A 24 -14.52 13.65 2.69
CA HIS A 24 -14.65 15.01 2.15
C HIS A 24 -14.84 15.03 0.62
N ASN A 25 -14.20 14.12 -0.11
CA ASN A 25 -14.19 14.14 -1.59
C ASN A 25 -15.14 13.12 -2.24
N ASN A 26 -15.88 12.33 -1.46
CA ASN A 26 -16.82 11.31 -1.95
C ASN A 26 -18.25 11.59 -1.48
N THR A 27 -18.68 12.85 -1.58
CA THR A 27 -20.02 13.28 -1.17
C THR A 27 -21.11 12.87 -2.16
N ASP A 28 -20.72 12.49 -3.37
CA ASP A 28 -21.54 11.94 -4.44
C ASP A 28 -21.92 10.47 -4.27
N ALA A 29 -21.28 9.75 -3.34
CA ALA A 29 -21.66 8.39 -2.99
C ALA A 29 -22.89 8.38 -2.06
N ASP A 30 -23.91 7.60 -2.40
CA ASP A 30 -25.12 7.47 -1.56
C ASP A 30 -24.78 6.94 -0.17
N GLU A 31 -23.90 5.94 -0.09
CA GLU A 31 -23.44 5.32 1.15
C GLU A 31 -21.94 5.07 1.14
N ILE A 32 -21.28 5.30 2.29
CA ILE A 32 -19.91 4.88 2.57
C ILE A 32 -19.90 4.14 3.91
N ASN A 33 -19.53 2.87 3.88
CA ASN A 33 -19.33 2.03 5.05
C ASN A 33 -17.84 1.77 5.24
N ILE A 34 -17.28 2.23 6.34
CA ILE A 34 -15.87 2.04 6.67
C ILE A 34 -15.73 0.82 7.59
N TYR A 35 -14.87 -0.12 7.23
CA TYR A 35 -14.50 -1.27 8.04
C TYR A 35 -13.06 -1.08 8.52
N MET A 36 -12.88 -0.83 9.82
CA MET A 36 -11.58 -0.60 10.43
C MET A 36 -11.14 -1.87 11.15
N ILE A 37 -10.13 -2.55 10.61
CA ILE A 37 -9.47 -3.68 11.29
C ILE A 37 -8.68 -3.11 12.46
N ASP A 38 -9.17 -3.38 13.66
CA ASP A 38 -8.71 -2.84 14.92
C ASP A 38 -7.47 -3.60 15.41
N ASN A 39 -6.29 -2.98 15.30
CA ASN A 39 -5.06 -3.49 15.90
C ASN A 39 -4.73 -2.76 17.21
N ASN A 40 -5.64 -2.89 18.18
CA ASN A 40 -5.58 -2.29 19.51
C ASN A 40 -5.68 -0.75 19.51
N ILE A 41 -6.66 -0.20 18.79
CA ILE A 41 -7.02 1.22 18.82
C ILE A 41 -7.71 1.52 20.15
N SER A 42 -7.28 2.58 20.84
CA SER A 42 -7.91 3.01 22.09
C SER A 42 -9.36 3.47 21.89
N ASP A 43 -10.16 3.37 22.95
CA ASP A 43 -11.54 3.87 22.93
C ASP A 43 -11.62 5.36 22.61
N GLU A 44 -10.61 6.15 23.02
CA GLU A 44 -10.52 7.56 22.67
C GLU A 44 -10.38 7.77 21.15
N ASN A 45 -9.45 7.05 20.51
CA ASN A 45 -9.28 7.16 19.06
C ASN A 45 -10.48 6.56 18.30
N LYS A 46 -11.07 5.46 18.78
CA LYS A 46 -12.34 4.92 18.23
C LYS A 46 -13.43 5.99 18.26
N LYS A 47 -13.59 6.67 19.41
CA LYS A 47 -14.59 7.73 19.54
C LYS A 47 -14.33 8.92 18.61
N ARG A 48 -13.06 9.27 18.40
CA ARG A 48 -12.67 10.30 17.41
C ARG A 48 -13.07 9.90 15.99
N PHE A 49 -12.81 8.66 15.58
CA PHE A 49 -13.25 8.16 14.28
C PHE A 49 -14.77 8.16 14.15
N GLU A 50 -15.50 7.59 15.11
CA GLU A 50 -16.97 7.57 15.12
C GLU A 50 -17.55 8.98 14.96
N ASN A 51 -17.12 9.92 15.82
CA ASN A 51 -17.58 11.30 15.77
C ASN A 51 -17.22 12.01 14.47
N MET A 52 -16.09 11.64 13.84
CA MET A 52 -15.68 12.20 12.56
C MET A 52 -16.55 11.68 11.42
N VAL A 53 -16.77 10.37 11.38
CA VAL A 53 -17.52 9.67 10.32
C VAL A 53 -19.01 10.01 10.40
N ASP A 54 -19.57 10.11 11.61
CA ASP A 54 -20.97 10.48 11.88
C ASP A 54 -21.32 11.89 11.37
N LYS A 55 -20.38 12.84 11.44
CA LYS A 55 -20.57 14.21 10.87
C LYS A 55 -20.81 14.23 9.37
N PHE A 56 -20.42 13.18 8.65
CA PHE A 56 -20.68 13.01 7.22
C PHE A 56 -21.90 12.11 6.96
N GLY A 57 -22.63 11.70 8.00
CA GLY A 57 -23.76 10.76 7.89
C GLY A 57 -23.33 9.39 7.38
N ARG A 58 -22.11 8.96 7.69
CA ARG A 58 -21.52 7.69 7.23
C ARG A 58 -21.35 6.71 8.39
N ASN A 59 -21.00 5.47 8.09
CA ASN A 59 -20.84 4.41 9.08
C ASN A 59 -19.38 3.96 9.19
N ILE A 60 -18.95 3.65 10.42
CA ILE A 60 -17.67 2.96 10.68
C ILE A 60 -17.90 1.78 11.62
N VAL A 61 -17.38 0.62 11.24
CA VAL A 61 -17.42 -0.62 12.00
C VAL A 61 -16.00 -1.03 12.34
N PHE A 62 -15.72 -1.18 13.64
CA PHE A 62 -14.44 -1.73 14.10
C PHE A 62 -14.51 -3.25 14.11
N ILE A 63 -13.65 -3.88 13.32
CA ILE A 63 -13.52 -5.33 13.27
C ILE A 63 -12.40 -5.72 14.22
N PRO A 64 -12.65 -6.59 15.22
CA PRO A 64 -11.63 -7.05 16.14
C PRO A 64 -10.42 -7.62 15.40
N ARG A 65 -9.24 -7.44 15.98
CA ARG A 65 -8.01 -8.03 15.47
C ARG A 65 -8.20 -9.52 15.17
N PRO A 66 -7.95 -9.98 13.93
CA PRO A 66 -8.05 -11.39 13.62
C PRO A 66 -6.92 -12.18 14.29
N ASP A 67 -7.26 -13.38 14.77
CA ASP A 67 -6.27 -14.39 15.15
C ASP A 67 -5.94 -15.22 13.91
N LEU A 68 -4.95 -14.75 13.13
CA LEU A 68 -4.61 -15.39 11.86
C LEU A 68 -4.11 -16.83 12.04
N ASN A 69 -3.47 -17.18 13.15
CA ASN A 69 -3.02 -18.56 13.40
C ASN A 69 -4.24 -19.48 13.59
N LYS A 70 -5.21 -19.03 14.37
CA LYS A 70 -6.48 -19.75 14.55
C LYS A 70 -7.26 -19.86 13.24
N MET A 71 -7.31 -18.79 12.43
CA MET A 71 -8.01 -18.78 11.15
C MET A 71 -7.34 -19.68 10.10
N ALA A 72 -6.01 -19.68 10.05
CA ALA A 72 -5.25 -20.51 9.12
C ALA A 72 -5.17 -21.99 9.53
N GLY A 73 -5.47 -22.31 10.79
CA GLY A 73 -5.29 -23.65 11.34
C GLY A 73 -3.82 -24.10 11.42
N VAL A 74 -2.89 -23.16 11.23
CA VAL A 74 -1.43 -23.35 11.25
C VAL A 74 -0.78 -22.11 11.86
N ASP A 75 0.38 -22.27 12.49
CA ASP A 75 1.17 -21.13 12.97
C ASP A 75 1.79 -20.38 11.79
N ILE A 76 1.35 -19.14 11.58
CA ILE A 76 1.91 -18.27 10.54
C ILE A 76 3.20 -17.64 11.09
N GLU A 77 4.35 -18.08 10.57
CA GLU A 77 5.65 -17.51 10.93
C GLU A 77 5.86 -16.14 10.25
N VAL A 78 5.48 -15.06 10.92
CA VAL A 78 5.56 -13.67 10.40
C VAL A 78 6.98 -13.08 10.42
N GLY A 79 7.96 -13.79 10.97
CA GLY A 79 9.36 -13.38 11.05
C GLY A 79 9.53 -11.99 11.68
N ARG A 80 10.13 -11.04 10.94
CA ARG A 80 10.41 -9.67 11.41
C ARG A 80 9.25 -8.68 11.19
N TRP A 81 8.16 -9.11 10.57
CA TRP A 81 7.09 -8.24 10.12
C TRP A 81 5.95 -8.18 11.12
N ASN A 82 5.21 -7.06 11.14
CA ASN A 82 4.01 -6.96 11.96
C ASN A 82 2.92 -7.80 11.30
N ILE A 83 2.30 -8.70 12.06
CA ILE A 83 1.20 -9.56 11.60
C ILE A 83 0.05 -8.76 10.98
N SER A 84 -0.15 -7.50 11.41
CA SER A 84 -1.20 -6.63 10.88
C SER A 84 -1.04 -6.28 9.40
N THR A 85 0.17 -6.35 8.87
CA THR A 85 0.44 -6.14 7.44
C THR A 85 -0.20 -7.24 6.59
N PHE A 86 -0.39 -8.45 7.14
CA PHE A 86 -0.99 -9.58 6.44
C PHE A 86 -2.52 -9.60 6.49
N PHE A 87 -3.17 -8.76 7.31
CA PHE A 87 -4.63 -8.77 7.45
C PHE A 87 -5.36 -8.58 6.10
N ARG A 88 -4.79 -7.78 5.19
CA ARG A 88 -5.38 -7.57 3.86
C ARG A 88 -5.43 -8.82 2.97
N LEU A 89 -4.60 -9.82 3.24
CA LEU A 89 -4.66 -11.11 2.53
C LEU A 89 -5.87 -11.94 2.96
N PHE A 90 -6.42 -11.66 4.14
CA PHE A 90 -7.48 -12.45 4.77
C PHE A 90 -8.80 -11.68 4.90
N LEU A 91 -9.06 -10.73 3.98
CA LEU A 91 -10.24 -9.86 4.05
C LEU A 91 -11.56 -10.62 3.95
N CYS A 92 -11.61 -11.72 3.21
CA CYS A 92 -12.85 -12.50 3.10
C CYS A 92 -13.19 -13.24 4.40
N THR A 93 -12.20 -13.62 5.20
CA THR A 93 -12.44 -14.17 6.55
C THR A 93 -12.69 -13.08 7.59
N ILE A 94 -12.14 -11.88 7.41
CA ILE A 94 -12.27 -10.77 8.37
C ILE A 94 -13.58 -10.00 8.19
N LEU A 95 -14.01 -9.77 6.95
CA LEU A 95 -15.17 -8.93 6.63
C LEU A 95 -16.47 -9.75 6.67
N PRO A 96 -17.63 -9.10 6.94
CA PRO A 96 -18.93 -9.76 6.87
C PRO A 96 -19.18 -10.48 5.54
N ASP A 97 -19.75 -11.68 5.61
CA ASP A 97 -19.99 -12.57 4.44
C ASP A 97 -20.91 -11.96 3.38
N ASN A 98 -21.76 -11.01 3.77
CA ASN A 98 -22.70 -10.34 2.86
C ASN A 98 -22.06 -9.19 2.04
N LEU A 99 -20.75 -8.92 2.20
CA LEU A 99 -20.06 -7.93 1.39
C LEU A 99 -19.47 -8.58 0.15
N ASP A 100 -19.94 -8.18 -1.03
CA ASP A 100 -19.44 -8.70 -2.31
C ASP A 100 -18.26 -7.90 -2.87
N ARG A 101 -18.08 -6.64 -2.46
CA ARG A 101 -17.05 -5.74 -2.98
C ARG A 101 -16.55 -4.79 -1.92
N CYS A 102 -15.25 -4.47 -1.95
CA CYS A 102 -14.66 -3.42 -1.13
C CYS A 102 -13.49 -2.71 -1.82
N ILE A 103 -13.19 -1.49 -1.39
CA ILE A 103 -11.91 -0.83 -1.62
C ILE A 103 -11.07 -0.99 -0.35
N TYR A 104 -9.88 -1.56 -0.44
CA TYR A 104 -8.89 -1.51 0.63
C TYR A 104 -7.97 -0.31 0.43
N LEU A 105 -7.75 0.48 1.49
CA LEU A 105 -6.82 1.60 1.51
C LEU A 105 -5.82 1.45 2.66
N ASP A 106 -4.54 1.61 2.36
CA ASP A 106 -3.53 1.85 3.37
C ASP A 106 -3.76 3.21 4.03
N CYS A 107 -3.43 3.29 5.32
CA CYS A 107 -3.72 4.48 6.13
C CYS A 107 -2.89 5.71 5.73
N ASP A 108 -1.76 5.52 5.04
CA ASP A 108 -0.88 6.58 4.52
C ASP A 108 -1.28 7.05 3.11
N THR A 109 -2.58 7.12 2.86
CA THR A 109 -3.18 7.65 1.64
C THR A 109 -3.88 8.99 1.88
N VAL A 110 -4.02 9.79 0.82
CA VAL A 110 -4.94 10.93 0.76
C VAL A 110 -5.74 10.84 -0.54
N VAL A 111 -7.06 10.81 -0.39
CA VAL A 111 -8.03 10.79 -1.49
C VAL A 111 -8.37 12.24 -1.86
N ARG A 112 -8.09 12.64 -3.10
CA ARG A 112 -8.28 14.01 -3.60
C ARG A 112 -9.55 14.21 -4.40
N HIS A 113 -10.07 13.13 -4.99
CA HIS A 113 -11.22 13.15 -5.90
C HIS A 113 -12.21 12.03 -5.54
N SER A 114 -13.40 12.08 -6.13
CA SER A 114 -14.39 11.00 -5.99
C SER A 114 -13.80 9.68 -6.51
N LEU A 115 -14.03 8.61 -5.75
CA LEU A 115 -13.66 7.24 -6.08
C LEU A 115 -14.82 6.49 -6.74
N ARG A 116 -15.90 7.17 -7.14
CA ARG A 116 -17.04 6.54 -7.81
C ARG A 116 -16.61 5.74 -9.04
N GLU A 117 -15.83 6.34 -9.94
CA GLU A 117 -15.31 5.65 -11.13
C GLU A 117 -14.42 4.46 -10.77
N PHE A 118 -13.62 4.59 -9.71
CA PHE A 118 -12.79 3.49 -9.22
C PHE A 118 -13.66 2.36 -8.67
N TRP A 119 -14.67 2.67 -7.85
CA TRP A 119 -15.62 1.70 -7.29
C TRP A 119 -16.43 0.96 -8.36
N GLU A 120 -16.83 1.67 -9.41
CA GLU A 120 -17.63 1.17 -10.54
C GLU A 120 -16.78 0.45 -11.60
N THR A 121 -15.45 0.37 -11.43
CA THR A 121 -14.57 -0.33 -12.36
C THR A 121 -15.04 -1.78 -12.56
N ASP A 122 -15.25 -2.15 -13.82
CA ASP A 122 -15.52 -3.53 -14.21
C ASP A 122 -14.22 -4.34 -14.12
N LEU A 123 -14.26 -5.41 -13.32
CA LEU A 123 -13.12 -6.29 -13.11
C LEU A 123 -13.03 -7.40 -14.16
N GLU A 124 -14.05 -7.58 -15.00
CA GLU A 124 -14.10 -8.63 -16.03
C GLU A 124 -13.84 -10.02 -15.44
N ASP A 125 -12.80 -10.73 -15.91
CA ASP A 125 -12.36 -12.03 -15.41
C ASP A 125 -11.39 -11.94 -14.22
N LYS A 126 -11.14 -10.73 -13.70
CA LYS A 126 -10.26 -10.45 -12.57
C LYS A 126 -11.06 -10.32 -11.28
N ILE A 127 -10.36 -10.42 -10.15
CA ILE A 127 -10.98 -10.27 -8.82
C ILE A 127 -10.38 -9.12 -8.01
N VAL A 128 -9.29 -8.54 -8.49
CA VAL A 128 -8.62 -7.39 -7.90
C VAL A 128 -8.28 -6.39 -8.98
N ALA A 129 -8.51 -5.10 -8.73
CA ALA A 129 -7.88 -4.02 -9.46
C ALA A 129 -6.84 -3.30 -8.60
N ALA A 130 -5.66 -3.07 -9.15
CA ALA A 130 -4.52 -2.46 -8.47
C ALA A 130 -3.58 -1.75 -9.47
N VAL A 131 -2.75 -0.82 -8.97
CA VAL A 131 -1.80 -0.07 -9.79
C VAL A 131 -0.45 -0.79 -9.85
N ASP A 132 0.23 -0.75 -11.00
CA ASP A 132 1.58 -1.28 -11.16
C ASP A 132 2.60 -0.50 -10.28
N ASP A 133 3.38 -1.20 -9.45
CA ASP A 133 4.40 -0.57 -8.57
C ASP A 133 5.62 -0.08 -9.39
N CYS A 134 5.68 -0.38 -10.69
CA CYS A 134 6.80 -0.08 -11.58
C CYS A 134 8.11 -0.60 -10.98
N ARG A 135 8.05 -1.80 -10.41
CA ARG A 135 9.21 -2.46 -9.81
C ARG A 135 10.04 -3.13 -10.88
N SER A 136 11.32 -3.31 -10.58
CA SER A 136 12.21 -4.11 -11.43
C SER A 136 11.66 -5.52 -11.61
N ASP A 137 11.75 -6.09 -12.81
CA ASP A 137 11.27 -7.45 -13.09
C ASP A 137 11.98 -8.53 -12.28
N ARG A 138 13.12 -8.20 -11.68
CA ARG A 138 13.75 -9.03 -10.66
C ARG A 138 12.75 -9.49 -9.58
N TYR A 139 11.77 -8.65 -9.21
CA TYR A 139 10.75 -9.00 -8.23
C TYR A 139 9.85 -10.13 -8.75
N LYS A 140 9.50 -10.08 -10.04
CA LYS A 140 8.78 -11.15 -10.75
C LYS A 140 9.63 -12.42 -10.82
N THR A 141 10.91 -12.30 -11.20
CA THR A 141 11.84 -13.43 -11.24
C THR A 141 12.00 -14.11 -9.88
N GLU A 142 12.13 -13.33 -8.80
CA GLU A 142 12.26 -13.85 -7.43
C GLU A 142 11.01 -14.59 -6.94
N LEU A 143 9.84 -14.31 -7.53
CA LEU A 143 8.57 -14.98 -7.23
C LEU A 143 8.19 -16.05 -8.28
N ASN A 144 9.07 -16.33 -9.24
CA ASN A 144 8.81 -17.20 -10.39
C ASN A 144 7.53 -16.81 -11.15
N LEU A 145 7.29 -15.52 -11.29
CA LEU A 145 6.21 -14.98 -12.12
C LEU A 145 6.65 -14.94 -13.59
N PRO A 146 5.75 -15.25 -14.54
CA PRO A 146 5.95 -14.96 -15.96
C PRO A 146 6.41 -13.51 -16.20
N CYS A 147 7.21 -13.29 -17.24
CA CYS A 147 7.73 -11.95 -17.57
C CYS A 147 6.59 -10.95 -17.88
N ASP A 148 5.48 -11.44 -18.44
CA ASP A 148 4.27 -10.69 -18.72
C ASP A 148 3.33 -10.51 -17.51
N SER A 149 3.67 -11.08 -16.36
CA SER A 149 2.92 -10.84 -15.14
C SER A 149 3.05 -9.41 -14.64
N THR A 150 1.98 -8.93 -14.02
CA THR A 150 1.92 -7.62 -13.39
C THR A 150 2.54 -7.71 -11.98
N TYR A 151 3.15 -6.61 -11.52
CA TYR A 151 3.61 -6.50 -10.14
C TYR A 151 3.06 -5.23 -9.51
N THR A 152 1.92 -5.38 -8.84
CA THR A 152 1.12 -4.26 -8.36
C THR A 152 1.46 -3.86 -6.94
N ASN A 153 1.25 -2.59 -6.62
CA ASN A 153 1.16 -2.13 -5.23
C ASN A 153 -0.12 -2.69 -4.60
N ASN A 154 -0.10 -2.91 -3.29
CA ASN A 154 -1.23 -3.50 -2.58
C ASN A 154 -1.84 -2.59 -1.52
N GLY A 155 -1.47 -1.31 -1.48
CA GLY A 155 -2.02 -0.32 -0.57
C GLY A 155 -3.30 0.34 -1.07
N VAL A 156 -3.60 0.27 -2.37
CA VAL A 156 -4.91 0.61 -2.91
C VAL A 156 -5.41 -0.54 -3.77
N LEU A 157 -6.49 -1.18 -3.34
CA LEU A 157 -7.08 -2.33 -4.02
C LEU A 157 -8.58 -2.15 -4.15
N LEU A 158 -9.15 -2.40 -5.32
CA LEU A 158 -10.57 -2.73 -5.47
C LEU A 158 -10.70 -4.24 -5.54
N ILE A 159 -11.56 -4.81 -4.71
CA ILE A 159 -11.62 -6.25 -4.49
C ILE A 159 -13.05 -6.74 -4.69
N ASP A 160 -13.22 -7.74 -5.56
CA ASP A 160 -14.40 -8.60 -5.62
C ASP A 160 -14.28 -9.68 -4.54
N LEU A 161 -14.88 -9.41 -3.38
CA LEU A 161 -14.89 -10.31 -2.23
C LEU A 161 -15.69 -11.58 -2.51
N LYS A 162 -16.73 -11.50 -3.34
CA LYS A 162 -17.55 -12.66 -3.70
C LYS A 162 -16.70 -13.67 -4.47
N SER A 163 -16.07 -13.25 -5.56
CA SER A 163 -15.21 -14.11 -6.36
C SER A 163 -13.99 -14.59 -5.57
N TRP A 164 -13.41 -13.73 -4.71
CA TRP A 164 -12.31 -14.11 -3.82
C TRP A 164 -12.70 -15.22 -2.83
N ARG A 165 -13.92 -15.20 -2.28
CA ARG A 165 -14.48 -16.30 -1.46
C ARG A 165 -14.70 -17.57 -2.29
N GLU A 166 -15.38 -17.47 -3.43
CA GLU A 166 -15.71 -18.60 -4.31
C GLU A 166 -14.45 -19.34 -4.80
N MET A 167 -13.38 -18.60 -5.08
CA MET A 167 -12.09 -19.15 -5.52
C MET A 167 -11.19 -19.63 -4.37
N ASN A 168 -11.56 -19.35 -3.11
CA ASN A 168 -10.82 -19.74 -1.91
C ASN A 168 -9.36 -19.24 -1.91
N VAL A 169 -9.16 -17.99 -2.35
CA VAL A 169 -7.84 -17.37 -2.59
C VAL A 169 -6.98 -17.30 -1.33
N GLU A 170 -7.59 -17.12 -0.16
CA GLU A 170 -6.85 -17.04 1.11
C GLU A 170 -6.05 -18.31 1.41
N LYS A 171 -6.58 -19.47 0.99
CA LYS A 171 -5.87 -20.75 1.09
C LYS A 171 -4.62 -20.76 0.20
N ASP A 172 -4.68 -20.15 -0.98
CA ASP A 172 -3.52 -20.04 -1.86
C ASP A 172 -2.44 -19.13 -1.25
N PHE A 173 -2.82 -18.04 -0.56
CA PHE A 173 -1.86 -17.21 0.17
C PHE A 173 -1.17 -18.00 1.29
N LEU A 174 -1.91 -18.78 2.07
CA LEU A 174 -1.33 -19.63 3.11
C LEU A 174 -0.35 -20.63 2.52
N ASN A 175 -0.74 -21.34 1.46
CA ASN A 175 0.14 -22.28 0.77
C ASN A 175 1.41 -21.60 0.25
N PHE A 176 1.29 -20.38 -0.28
CA PHE A 176 2.43 -19.59 -0.75
C PHE A 176 3.39 -19.22 0.39
N ILE A 177 2.86 -18.77 1.53
CA ILE A 177 3.64 -18.40 2.73
C ILE A 177 4.39 -19.62 3.27
N ILE A 178 3.70 -20.77 3.38
CA ILE A 178 4.27 -22.04 3.87
C ILE A 178 5.39 -22.51 2.93
N ALA A 179 5.16 -22.47 1.61
CA ALA A 179 6.14 -22.92 0.61
C ALA A 179 7.46 -22.11 0.61
N HIS A 180 7.45 -20.90 1.18
CA HIS A 180 8.63 -20.03 1.27
C HIS A 180 9.26 -19.99 2.68
N ASN A 181 8.85 -20.88 3.60
CA ASN A 181 9.32 -20.92 4.99
C ASN A 181 9.29 -19.54 5.68
N GLY A 182 8.24 -18.74 5.43
CA GLY A 182 8.11 -17.37 5.96
C GLY A 182 9.11 -16.34 5.39
N ASP A 183 10.05 -16.72 4.51
CA ASP A 183 10.93 -15.79 3.80
C ASP A 183 10.21 -15.18 2.60
N ILE A 184 9.20 -14.37 2.92
CA ILE A 184 8.42 -13.69 1.91
C ILE A 184 9.16 -12.41 1.54
N THR A 185 9.79 -12.45 0.37
CA THR A 185 10.33 -11.23 -0.20
C THR A 185 9.18 -10.25 -0.42
N TYR A 186 9.28 -9.07 0.19
CA TYR A 186 8.30 -7.98 0.06
C TYR A 186 6.95 -8.23 0.75
N VAL A 187 6.93 -9.09 1.78
CA VAL A 187 5.81 -9.23 2.74
C VAL A 187 4.50 -9.59 2.02
N ASP A 188 3.37 -9.09 2.51
CA ASP A 188 2.02 -9.26 1.96
C ASP A 188 1.92 -8.89 0.47
N GLN A 189 2.61 -7.85 0.00
CA GLN A 189 2.63 -7.49 -1.43
C GLN A 189 3.25 -8.59 -2.29
N GLY A 190 4.31 -9.21 -1.78
CA GLY A 190 4.95 -10.37 -2.43
C GLY A 190 4.03 -11.59 -2.49
N VAL A 191 3.29 -11.87 -1.41
CA VAL A 191 2.31 -12.98 -1.38
C VAL A 191 1.18 -12.73 -2.38
N LEU A 192 0.60 -11.53 -2.36
CA LEU A 192 -0.52 -11.16 -3.23
C LEU A 192 -0.12 -11.31 -4.69
N ASN A 193 1.02 -10.74 -5.11
CA ASN A 193 1.49 -10.86 -6.48
C ASN A 193 1.90 -12.30 -6.83
N GLY A 194 2.56 -13.02 -5.91
CA GLY A 194 2.98 -14.41 -6.10
C GLY A 194 1.82 -15.38 -6.36
N VAL A 195 0.62 -15.06 -5.86
CA VAL A 195 -0.60 -15.86 -6.03
C VAL A 195 -1.49 -15.31 -7.14
N LEU A 196 -1.88 -14.03 -7.06
CA LEU A 196 -2.89 -13.45 -7.97
C LEU A 196 -2.34 -13.14 -9.36
N ALA A 197 -1.14 -12.55 -9.45
CA ALA A 197 -0.56 -12.22 -10.76
C ALA A 197 -0.24 -13.51 -11.53
N LYS A 198 0.23 -14.56 -10.84
CA LYS A 198 0.47 -15.88 -11.43
C LYS A 198 -0.79 -16.52 -12.02
N LYS A 199 -1.96 -16.24 -11.45
CA LYS A 199 -3.27 -16.71 -11.92
C LYS A 199 -3.94 -15.75 -12.91
N ASN A 200 -3.27 -14.65 -13.27
CA ASN A 200 -3.83 -13.56 -14.09
C ASN A 200 -5.16 -13.02 -13.52
N LEU A 201 -5.21 -12.80 -12.21
CA LEU A 201 -6.41 -12.38 -11.47
C LEU A 201 -6.41 -10.89 -11.06
N VAL A 202 -5.43 -10.12 -11.53
CA VAL A 202 -5.27 -8.70 -11.23
C VAL A 202 -5.49 -7.86 -12.49
N LYS A 203 -6.46 -6.95 -12.43
CA LYS A 203 -6.63 -5.88 -13.42
C LYS A 203 -5.71 -4.72 -13.06
N VAL A 204 -4.79 -4.39 -13.95
CA VAL A 204 -3.99 -3.17 -13.78
C VAL A 204 -4.87 -1.98 -14.13
N ILE A 205 -4.91 -1.00 -13.23
CA ILE A 205 -5.64 0.24 -13.40
C ILE A 205 -4.69 1.43 -13.46
N HIS A 206 -5.23 2.56 -13.91
CA HIS A 206 -4.48 3.78 -14.06
C HIS A 206 -3.81 4.22 -12.75
N THR A 207 -2.54 4.58 -12.86
CA THR A 207 -1.64 5.01 -11.77
C THR A 207 -2.17 6.20 -10.93
N LYS A 208 -3.12 7.01 -11.44
CA LYS A 208 -3.75 8.10 -10.68
C LYS A 208 -4.46 7.63 -9.41
N TYR A 209 -4.86 6.34 -9.35
CA TYR A 209 -5.52 5.73 -8.20
C TYR A 209 -4.55 5.21 -7.13
N ASP A 210 -3.24 5.23 -7.36
CA ASP A 210 -2.23 4.87 -6.36
C ASP A 210 -0.90 5.57 -6.69
N ALA A 211 -0.91 6.91 -6.60
CA ALA A 211 0.26 7.71 -6.91
C ALA A 211 1.27 7.64 -5.75
N MET A 212 2.19 6.67 -5.85
CA MET A 212 3.22 6.40 -4.87
C MET A 212 4.32 7.48 -4.83
N THR A 213 4.92 7.71 -3.65
CA THR A 213 6.02 8.69 -3.46
C THR A 213 7.17 8.56 -4.47
N VAL A 214 7.49 7.34 -4.92
CA VAL A 214 8.55 7.16 -5.92
C VAL A 214 8.27 7.88 -7.25
N PHE A 215 6.99 8.03 -7.63
CA PHE A 215 6.61 8.74 -8.84
C PHE A 215 6.86 10.24 -8.73
N PHE A 216 6.87 10.80 -7.52
CA PHE A 216 7.18 12.22 -7.29
C PHE A 216 8.68 12.48 -7.06
N ASP A 217 9.42 11.48 -6.61
CA ASP A 217 10.86 11.58 -6.35
C ASP A 217 11.72 11.52 -7.64
N PHE A 218 11.18 10.92 -8.70
CA PHE A 218 11.82 10.81 -10.01
C PHE A 218 10.93 11.46 -11.07
N ASN A 219 11.49 11.82 -12.23
CA ASN A 219 10.69 11.99 -13.45
C ASN A 219 10.58 10.63 -14.17
N PHE A 220 9.71 10.51 -15.18
CA PHE A 220 9.51 9.28 -15.94
C PHE A 220 10.84 8.63 -16.43
N LYS A 221 11.69 9.42 -17.11
CA LYS A 221 12.95 8.94 -17.69
C LYS A 221 13.94 8.42 -16.64
N ASP A 222 13.98 9.05 -15.47
CA ASP A 222 14.85 8.64 -14.38
C ASP A 222 14.27 7.43 -13.64
N LEU A 223 12.95 7.37 -13.46
CA LEU A 223 12.25 6.22 -12.89
C LEU A 223 12.52 4.95 -13.71
N MET A 224 12.38 5.03 -15.04
CA MET A 224 12.65 3.89 -15.93
C MET A 224 14.10 3.39 -15.84
N LYS A 225 15.07 4.29 -15.63
CA LYS A 225 16.48 3.90 -15.45
C LYS A 225 16.76 3.24 -14.10
N VAL A 226 16.10 3.73 -13.05
CA VAL A 226 16.26 3.26 -11.66
C VAL A 226 15.57 1.92 -11.46
N ARG A 227 14.34 1.79 -11.94
CA ARG A 227 13.50 0.62 -11.73
C ARG A 227 13.69 -0.43 -12.82
N ARG A 228 13.93 -0.02 -14.07
CA ARG A 228 14.06 -0.90 -15.25
C ARG A 228 12.97 -1.99 -15.29
N PRO A 229 11.69 -1.60 -15.29
CA PRO A 229 10.61 -2.56 -15.49
C PRO A 229 10.50 -2.92 -16.98
N GLU A 230 10.23 -4.18 -17.31
CA GLU A 230 9.92 -4.66 -18.67
C GLU A 230 8.54 -4.17 -19.13
N HIS A 231 7.62 -3.99 -18.17
CA HIS A 231 6.30 -3.41 -18.39
C HIS A 231 6.15 -2.16 -17.53
N HIS A 232 5.79 -1.07 -18.17
CA HIS A 232 5.65 0.22 -17.51
C HIS A 232 4.42 0.94 -18.01
N LEU A 233 3.88 1.82 -17.16
CA LEU A 233 2.95 2.84 -17.58
C LEU A 233 3.55 3.72 -18.70
N SER A 234 2.70 4.36 -19.49
CA SER A 234 3.15 5.31 -20.50
C SER A 234 3.66 6.62 -19.84
N GLU A 235 4.42 7.42 -20.59
CA GLU A 235 4.86 8.73 -20.10
C GLU A 235 3.65 9.65 -19.87
N GLU A 236 2.61 9.52 -20.68
CA GLU A 236 1.34 10.24 -20.54
C GLU A 236 0.63 9.87 -19.24
N GLU A 237 0.42 8.56 -18.99
CA GLU A 237 -0.21 8.08 -17.76
C GLU A 237 0.56 8.53 -16.52
N TYR A 238 1.89 8.50 -16.61
CA TYR A 238 2.77 8.98 -15.55
C TYR A 238 2.56 10.46 -15.27
N ILE A 239 2.53 11.30 -16.32
CA ILE A 239 2.32 12.75 -16.20
C ILE A 239 0.94 13.03 -15.57
N GLU A 240 -0.10 12.33 -16.01
CA GLU A 240 -1.45 12.45 -15.44
C GLU A 240 -1.46 12.12 -13.95
N ALA A 241 -0.84 10.98 -13.57
CA ALA A 241 -0.78 10.52 -12.18
C ALA A 241 -0.02 11.46 -11.25
N VAL A 242 1.07 12.10 -11.71
CA VAL A 242 1.84 13.03 -10.86
C VAL A 242 1.29 14.45 -10.85
N THR A 243 0.48 14.82 -11.84
CA THR A 243 -0.10 16.17 -11.96
C THR A 243 -1.34 16.32 -11.09
N ASP A 244 -2.29 15.37 -11.20
CA ASP A 244 -3.55 15.43 -10.47
C ASP A 244 -4.01 14.03 -10.00
N PRO A 245 -3.29 13.42 -9.04
CA PRO A 245 -3.65 12.09 -8.54
C PRO A 245 -5.02 12.09 -7.84
N TYR A 246 -5.78 11.03 -8.06
CA TYR A 246 -7.03 10.72 -7.32
C TYR A 246 -6.71 10.24 -5.91
N ILE A 247 -5.69 9.39 -5.78
CA ILE A 247 -5.18 8.94 -4.48
C ILE A 247 -3.67 9.13 -4.48
N ILE A 248 -3.19 9.91 -3.51
CA ILE A 248 -1.77 10.00 -3.19
C ILE A 248 -1.46 8.93 -2.15
N HIS A 249 -0.45 8.12 -2.41
CA HIS A 249 0.01 7.09 -1.48
C HIS A 249 1.42 7.40 -1.01
N TYR A 250 1.54 7.83 0.24
CA TYR A 250 2.80 8.24 0.83
C TYR A 250 3.63 7.02 1.20
N THR A 251 4.26 6.38 0.21
CA THR A 251 5.06 5.15 0.36
C THR A 251 6.55 5.37 0.61
N SER A 252 7.21 4.32 1.11
CA SER A 252 8.67 4.12 1.22
C SER A 252 9.52 4.74 0.11
N CYS A 253 10.20 5.87 0.29
CA CYS A 253 11.28 6.23 -0.63
C CYS A 253 12.52 6.79 0.07
N PHE A 254 13.70 6.41 -0.42
CA PHE A 254 14.98 6.79 0.16
C PHE A 254 15.40 8.24 -0.17
N LEU A 255 14.86 8.81 -1.25
CA LEU A 255 15.08 10.22 -1.64
C LEU A 255 14.27 11.18 -0.77
N SER A 256 12.95 10.99 -0.71
CA SER A 256 12.07 11.71 0.21
C SER A 256 12.43 11.45 1.68
N GLY A 257 12.78 10.21 2.02
CA GLY A 257 13.31 9.81 3.31
C GLY A 257 12.30 9.74 4.47
N THR A 258 11.44 10.76 4.62
CA THR A 258 10.37 10.85 5.63
C THR A 258 8.99 10.91 4.95
N ARG A 259 7.96 11.25 5.72
CA ARG A 259 6.56 11.29 5.29
C ARG A 259 5.84 12.57 5.67
N PRO A 260 4.68 12.87 5.08
CA PRO A 260 3.95 14.10 5.38
C PRO A 260 3.57 14.29 6.86
N TRP A 261 3.42 13.20 7.62
CA TRP A 261 3.23 13.28 9.07
C TRP A 261 4.52 13.59 9.84
N ASN A 262 5.68 13.64 9.18
CA ASN A 262 6.93 14.07 9.76
C ASN A 262 7.21 15.55 9.52
N GLU A 263 7.88 16.18 10.48
CA GLU A 263 8.35 17.56 10.34
C GLU A 263 9.27 17.74 9.12
N ASN A 264 9.17 18.90 8.47
CA ASN A 264 10.02 19.31 7.35
C ASN A 264 10.03 18.34 6.15
N ASN A 265 8.97 17.53 5.99
CA ASN A 265 8.82 16.71 4.80
C ASN A 265 8.59 17.57 3.55
N ASN A 266 9.17 17.15 2.43
CA ASN A 266 9.18 17.89 1.17
C ASN A 266 8.40 17.21 0.04
N HIS A 267 7.49 16.28 0.37
CA HIS A 267 6.62 15.67 -0.64
C HIS A 267 5.78 16.77 -1.32
N PRO A 268 5.61 16.77 -2.66
CA PRO A 268 4.89 17.84 -3.37
C PRO A 268 3.46 18.06 -2.84
N PHE A 269 2.82 16.98 -2.40
CA PHE A 269 1.47 16.98 -1.82
C PHE A 269 1.41 16.99 -0.28
N VAL A 270 2.48 17.41 0.41
CA VAL A 270 2.43 17.57 1.88
C VAL A 270 1.32 18.54 2.31
N GLY A 271 0.99 19.53 1.47
CA GLY A 271 -0.12 20.46 1.68
C GLY A 271 -1.47 19.77 1.78
N ASP A 272 -1.76 18.78 0.93
CA ASP A 272 -3.00 17.99 0.98
C ASP A 272 -3.11 17.20 2.29
N TYR A 273 -2.03 16.55 2.73
CA TYR A 273 -2.00 15.88 4.03
C TYR A 273 -2.30 16.86 5.18
N LEU A 274 -1.65 18.02 5.19
CA LEU A 274 -1.85 19.04 6.23
C LEU A 274 -3.26 19.64 6.20
N LYS A 275 -3.84 19.86 5.00
CA LYS A 275 -5.22 20.29 4.81
C LYS A 275 -6.18 19.33 5.51
N TYR A 276 -6.13 18.03 5.18
CA TYR A 276 -7.05 17.05 5.78
C TYR A 276 -6.75 16.77 7.26
N LYS A 277 -5.48 16.86 7.69
CA LYS A 277 -5.13 16.86 9.11
C LYS A 277 -5.84 17.99 9.87
N SER A 278 -5.81 19.21 9.34
CA SER A 278 -6.46 20.38 9.99
C SER A 278 -7.98 20.24 10.14
N MET A 279 -8.60 19.44 9.27
CA MET A 279 -10.04 19.12 9.30
C MET A 279 -10.37 17.96 10.25
N SER A 280 -9.40 17.06 10.49
CA SER A 280 -9.59 15.86 11.31
C SER A 280 -9.61 16.14 12.82
N PRO A 281 -10.12 15.20 13.65
CA PRO A 281 -9.98 15.25 15.11
C PRO A 281 -8.52 15.31 15.61
N TRP A 282 -7.54 14.95 14.77
CA TRP A 282 -6.11 14.98 15.09
C TRP A 282 -5.42 16.26 14.61
N LYS A 283 -6.17 17.34 14.32
CA LYS A 283 -5.62 18.63 13.88
C LYS A 283 -4.51 19.17 14.79
N ASP A 284 -4.64 18.97 16.10
CA ASP A 284 -3.72 19.48 17.11
C ASP A 284 -2.59 18.49 17.46
N PHE A 285 -2.60 17.28 16.88
CA PHE A 285 -1.49 16.33 17.06
C PHE A 285 -0.24 16.87 16.35
N PRO A 286 0.93 16.90 17.01
CA PRO A 286 2.14 17.37 16.37
C PRO A 286 2.56 16.42 15.23
N GLN A 287 3.24 16.96 14.22
CA GLN A 287 3.99 16.12 13.28
C GLN A 287 5.12 15.43 14.04
N TYR A 288 5.49 14.23 13.59
CA TYR A 288 6.49 13.41 14.26
C TYR A 288 7.91 13.81 13.84
N PRO A 289 8.87 13.84 14.77
CA PRO A 289 10.27 14.05 14.42
C PRO A 289 10.80 12.91 13.56
N ASP A 290 11.86 13.16 12.79
CA ASP A 290 12.55 12.11 12.03
C ASP A 290 13.36 11.20 12.98
N VAL A 291 12.78 10.04 13.33
CA VAL A 291 13.40 9.01 14.19
C VAL A 291 14.26 7.99 13.43
N ARG A 292 14.53 8.19 12.13
CA ARG A 292 15.34 7.25 11.35
C ARG A 292 16.77 7.17 11.88
N LYS A 293 17.40 5.98 11.74
CA LYS A 293 18.83 5.78 12.07
C LYS A 293 19.71 6.78 11.32
N LYS A 294 20.81 7.23 11.95
CA LYS A 294 21.79 8.15 11.34
C LYS A 294 22.27 7.67 9.96
N SER A 295 22.47 6.37 9.77
CA SER A 295 22.85 5.79 8.48
C SER A 295 21.81 6.00 7.37
N LYS A 296 20.51 5.90 7.69
CA LYS A 296 19.43 6.19 6.72
C LYS A 296 19.35 7.68 6.41
N LYS A 297 19.48 8.54 7.42
CA LYS A 297 19.53 10.00 7.23
C LYS A 297 20.70 10.39 6.32
N MET A 298 21.89 9.88 6.60
CA MET A 298 23.09 10.10 5.79
C MET A 298 22.91 9.61 4.36
N MET A 299 22.30 8.43 4.16
CA MET A 299 22.00 7.91 2.82
C MET A 299 21.07 8.86 2.05
N THR A 300 19.98 9.33 2.67
CA THR A 300 19.09 10.33 2.05
C THR A 300 19.85 11.62 1.70
N SER A 301 20.66 12.16 2.62
CA SER A 301 21.46 13.37 2.37
C SER A 301 22.46 13.19 1.23
N VAL A 302 23.17 12.06 1.17
CA VAL A 302 24.11 11.75 0.08
C VAL A 302 23.38 11.64 -1.25
N CYS A 303 22.24 10.93 -1.30
CA CYS A 303 21.47 10.80 -2.53
C CYS A 303 20.93 12.16 -3.04
N ASN A 304 20.50 13.05 -2.13
CA ASN A 304 20.01 14.37 -2.48
C ASN A 304 21.12 15.36 -2.90
N ALA A 305 22.34 15.21 -2.36
CA ALA A 305 23.48 16.04 -2.73
C ALA A 305 24.20 15.58 -4.01
N MET A 306 24.08 14.30 -4.36
CA MET A 306 24.76 13.71 -5.50
C MET A 306 24.11 14.11 -6.85
N PRO A 307 24.89 14.40 -7.91
CA PRO A 307 24.32 14.61 -9.23
C PRO A 307 23.44 13.42 -9.65
N LYS A 308 22.21 13.68 -10.11
CA LYS A 308 21.19 12.65 -10.39
C LYS A 308 21.73 11.48 -11.24
N ARG A 309 22.54 11.76 -12.27
CA ARG A 309 23.15 10.72 -13.12
C ARG A 309 24.04 9.74 -12.33
N MET A 310 24.83 10.25 -11.38
CA MET A 310 25.68 9.42 -10.52
C MET A 310 24.84 8.63 -9.51
N MET A 311 23.80 9.26 -8.94
CA MET A 311 22.89 8.60 -8.01
C MET A 311 22.16 7.41 -8.68
N ILE A 312 21.62 7.62 -9.87
CA ILE A 312 20.95 6.56 -10.66
C ILE A 312 21.92 5.43 -11.01
N ALA A 313 23.16 5.76 -11.41
CA ALA A 313 24.18 4.76 -11.70
C ALA A 313 24.58 3.95 -10.46
N GLY A 314 24.73 4.62 -9.31
CA GLY A 314 25.02 3.98 -8.02
C GLY A 314 23.92 3.02 -7.59
N ILE A 315 22.66 3.45 -7.67
CA ILE A 315 21.49 2.61 -7.34
C ILE A 315 21.42 1.42 -8.30
N SER A 316 21.58 1.65 -9.60
CA SER A 316 21.61 0.59 -10.60
C SER A 316 22.68 -0.46 -10.26
N LEU A 317 23.87 -0.04 -9.80
CA LEU A 317 24.96 -0.95 -9.40
C LEU A 317 24.64 -1.70 -8.10
N VAL A 318 24.01 -1.05 -7.13
CA VAL A 318 23.55 -1.69 -5.89
C VAL A 318 22.52 -2.78 -6.18
N HIS A 319 21.51 -2.47 -7.00
CA HIS A 319 20.43 -3.40 -7.33
C HIS A 319 20.87 -4.55 -8.23
N SER A 320 21.77 -4.30 -9.19
CA SER A 320 22.24 -5.32 -10.14
C SER A 320 23.36 -6.22 -9.60
N LYS A 321 24.22 -5.74 -8.70
CA LYS A 321 25.41 -6.51 -8.24
C LYS A 321 25.46 -6.80 -6.74
N LEU A 322 25.24 -5.80 -5.88
CA LEU A 322 25.41 -5.96 -4.43
C LEU A 322 24.24 -6.71 -3.78
N TYR A 323 23.01 -6.35 -4.12
CA TYR A 323 21.83 -6.98 -3.52
C TYR A 323 21.68 -8.49 -3.85
N PRO A 324 21.88 -8.97 -5.11
CA PRO A 324 21.90 -10.41 -5.39
C PRO A 324 23.01 -11.15 -4.66
N MET A 325 24.22 -10.57 -4.57
CA MET A 325 25.36 -11.16 -3.88
C MET A 325 25.07 -11.35 -2.38
N VAL A 326 24.53 -10.33 -1.71
CA VAL A 326 24.15 -10.41 -0.29
C VAL A 326 23.05 -11.44 -0.05
N ARG A 327 22.07 -11.59 -0.96
CA ARG A 327 21.03 -12.62 -0.82
C ARG A 327 21.57 -14.03 -1.04
N SER A 328 22.41 -14.25 -2.04
CA SER A 328 23.07 -15.55 -2.27
C SER A 328 23.85 -16.00 -1.03
N LEU A 329 24.54 -15.07 -0.37
CA LEU A 329 25.26 -15.32 0.89
C LEU A 329 24.33 -15.66 2.07
N LYS A 330 23.13 -15.07 2.13
CA LYS A 330 22.12 -15.41 3.15
C LYS A 330 21.45 -16.76 2.89
N GLY A 331 21.15 -17.09 1.63
CA GLY A 331 20.59 -18.38 1.22
C GLY A 331 21.52 -19.54 1.56
N LYS A 332 22.83 -19.38 1.30
CA LYS A 332 23.86 -20.38 1.65
C LYS A 332 24.06 -20.62 3.15
N ARG A 333 23.61 -19.71 4.01
CA ARG A 333 23.68 -19.86 5.48
C ARG A 333 22.46 -20.55 6.08
N ARG A 334 21.41 -20.77 5.27
CA ARG A 334 20.13 -21.38 5.68
C ARG A 334 19.95 -22.79 5.11
N GLY A 335 20.87 -23.26 4.25
CA GLY A 335 20.82 -24.58 3.61
C GLY A 335 21.81 -25.56 4.22
#